data_AF-A0AAD6VI26-F1
#
_entry.id   AF-A0AAD6VI26-F1
#
_cell.length_a   1.000
_cell.length_b   1.000
_cell.length_c   1.000
_cell.angle_alpha   90.00
_cell.angle_beta   90.00
_cell.angle_gamma   90.00
#
_symmetry.space_group_name_H-M   'P 1'
#
loop_
_entity.id
_entity.type
_entity.pdbx_description
1 polymer ?
#
loop_
_entity_poly.entity_id
_entity_poly.type
_entity_poly.pdbx_seq_one_letter_code
_entity_poly.pdbx_strand_id
1 'polypeptide(L)'
;LVIDDTLEAAQQRLVETQTQEGGADEWAVTHNSKFGATKDQMICFSKRTTRQRQFFGQKDKLIPEKRPNLVMNGVVIKPSKAVKLVGIWLDEDLSFKVHGAAMVAKGNEWVTTFRRLAQVSKGVGAKYLRRLYIAICLPHVLYGAEVTLAPVQQRERGANRRHDGRAVVKKLASVQLWAARMIVGGMASILYAHADLLPMHLVVDKLLQKAALRYAMLPPTHPLHKAVRNAGLRHVKRHPHPLHFLMNAY
;
A
#
# COMPACT_ATOMS: atom_id res chain seq x y z
N LEU A 1 13.49 11.31 1.72
CA LEU A 1 13.24 10.41 2.86
C LEU A 1 14.51 10.43 3.69
N VAL A 2 14.40 10.85 4.95
CA VAL A 2 15.55 10.98 5.87
C VAL A 2 15.42 9.88 6.92
N ILE A 3 16.53 9.20 7.22
CA ILE A 3 16.59 8.12 8.19
C ILE A 3 17.56 8.53 9.30
N ASP A 4 17.11 8.40 10.54
CA ASP A 4 17.88 8.72 11.74
C ASP A 4 17.44 7.83 12.92
N ASP A 5 18.23 7.84 13.99
CA ASP A 5 17.98 7.08 15.22
C ASP A 5 16.84 7.67 16.06
N THR A 6 16.63 8.99 15.98
CA THR A 6 15.54 9.72 16.64
C THR A 6 14.69 10.50 15.64
N LEU A 7 13.41 10.66 15.95
CA LEU A 7 12.48 11.40 15.09
C LEU A 7 12.84 12.89 14.99
N GLU A 8 13.38 13.47 16.06
CA GLU A 8 13.79 14.88 16.11
C GLU A 8 15.03 15.13 15.23
N ALA A 9 16.02 14.26 15.30
CA ALA A 9 17.22 14.38 14.45
C ALA A 9 16.89 14.14 12.96
N ALA A 10 15.96 13.21 12.66
CA ALA A 10 15.44 13.04 11.30
C ALA A 10 14.73 14.30 10.78
N GLN A 11 13.99 15.00 11.66
CA GLN A 11 13.32 16.25 11.31
C GLN A 11 14.32 17.39 11.08
N GLN A 12 15.34 17.51 11.93
CA GLN A 12 16.41 18.51 11.75
C GLN A 12 17.13 18.31 10.41
N ARG A 13 17.56 17.07 10.12
CA ARG A 13 18.16 16.74 8.82
C ARG A 13 17.22 17.01 7.66
N LEU A 14 15.91 16.80 7.82
CA LEU A 14 14.94 17.13 6.78
C LEU A 14 14.91 18.63 6.49
N VAL A 15 14.91 19.47 7.53
CA VAL A 15 15.01 20.93 7.39
C VAL A 15 16.34 21.30 6.72
N GLU A 16 17.46 20.74 7.18
CA GLU A 16 18.79 20.98 6.60
C GLU A 16 18.81 20.63 5.11
N THR A 17 18.28 19.47 4.70
CA THR A 17 18.24 19.10 3.28
C THR A 17 17.42 20.06 2.42
N GLN A 18 16.47 20.79 3.03
CA GLN A 18 15.68 21.79 2.34
C GLN A 18 16.36 23.15 2.28
N THR A 19 17.01 23.58 3.37
CA THR A 19 17.57 24.94 3.51
C THR A 19 19.06 25.07 3.20
N GLN A 20 19.81 23.96 3.08
CA GLN A 20 21.24 23.98 2.76
C GLN A 20 21.52 24.59 1.37
N GLU A 21 22.75 25.04 1.14
CA GLU A 21 23.22 25.46 -0.20
C GLU A 21 23.08 24.30 -1.20
N GLY A 22 22.50 24.59 -2.37
CA GLY A 22 22.08 23.61 -3.36
C GLY A 22 20.88 22.75 -2.94
N GLY A 23 20.23 23.08 -1.82
CA GLY A 23 19.05 22.42 -1.28
C GLY A 23 17.78 22.67 -2.08
N ALA A 24 16.67 22.11 -1.61
CA ALA A 24 15.40 22.21 -2.32
C ALA A 24 14.94 23.66 -2.51
N ASP A 25 15.10 24.54 -1.51
CA ASP A 25 14.64 25.92 -1.60
C ASP A 25 15.44 26.72 -2.64
N GLU A 26 16.76 26.55 -2.71
CA GLU A 26 17.59 27.19 -3.75
C GLU A 26 17.32 26.60 -5.14
N TRP A 27 17.15 25.28 -5.24
CA TRP A 27 16.73 24.63 -6.48
C TRP A 27 15.39 25.18 -6.98
N ALA A 28 14.43 25.43 -6.08
CA ALA A 28 13.14 26.00 -6.45
C ALA A 28 13.32 27.42 -7.00
N VAL A 29 14.14 28.26 -6.37
CA VAL A 29 14.43 29.62 -6.84
C VAL A 29 15.08 29.59 -8.23
N THR A 30 16.10 28.76 -8.45
CA THR A 30 16.77 28.63 -9.75
C THR A 30 15.84 28.14 -10.87
N HIS A 31 14.77 27.42 -10.54
CA HIS A 31 13.76 26.91 -11.47
C HIS A 31 12.46 27.73 -11.43
N ASN A 32 12.48 28.97 -10.94
CA ASN A 32 11.33 29.87 -10.84
C ASN A 32 10.09 29.23 -10.19
N SER A 33 10.32 28.35 -9.23
CA SER A 33 9.32 27.55 -8.54
C SER A 33 9.32 27.90 -7.04
N LYS A 34 8.20 27.62 -6.35
CA LYS A 34 8.07 27.80 -4.90
C LYS A 34 7.36 26.60 -4.29
N PHE A 35 7.91 26.07 -3.20
CA PHE A 35 7.22 25.08 -2.40
C PHE A 35 6.13 25.74 -1.56
N GLY A 36 4.93 25.16 -1.59
CA GLY A 36 3.81 25.66 -0.80
C GLY A 36 3.81 24.99 0.56
N ALA A 37 4.45 25.61 1.56
CA ALA A 37 4.58 25.07 2.92
C ALA A 37 3.23 24.63 3.55
N THR A 38 2.11 25.26 3.16
CA THR A 38 0.76 24.89 3.61
C THR A 38 0.26 23.55 3.03
N LYS A 39 0.78 23.12 1.88
CA LYS A 39 0.42 21.88 1.20
C LYS A 39 1.31 20.71 1.63
N ASP A 40 2.42 20.99 2.29
CA ASP A 40 3.38 19.97 2.69
C ASP A 40 2.79 19.07 3.77
N GLN A 41 2.97 17.76 3.58
CA GLN A 41 2.54 16.75 4.53
C GLN A 41 3.76 16.02 5.06
N MET A 42 3.89 15.97 6.38
CA MET A 42 4.93 15.18 7.04
C MET A 42 4.35 13.88 7.60
N ILE A 43 5.07 12.79 7.41
CA ILE A 43 4.82 11.52 8.08
C ILE A 43 6.12 11.02 8.71
N CYS A 44 6.04 10.53 9.94
CA CYS A 44 7.18 9.96 10.65
C CYS A 44 6.98 8.45 10.80
N PHE A 45 7.83 7.67 10.15
CA PHE A 45 7.76 6.21 10.19
C PHE A 45 8.46 5.67 11.43
N SER A 46 7.70 5.20 12.42
CA SER A 46 8.25 4.56 13.62
C SER A 46 7.22 3.61 14.22
N LYS A 47 7.68 2.40 14.54
CA LYS A 47 6.93 1.37 15.29
C LYS A 47 7.23 1.41 16.79
N ARG A 48 8.04 2.37 17.25
CA ARG A 48 8.40 2.49 18.66
C ARG A 48 7.17 2.92 19.46
N THR A 49 6.99 2.28 20.60
CA THR A 49 5.89 2.55 21.52
C THR A 49 6.43 2.88 22.90
N THR A 50 5.87 3.91 23.52
CA THR A 50 6.16 4.31 24.88
C THR A 50 5.08 3.77 25.81
N ARG A 51 5.47 3.37 27.03
CA ARG A 51 4.52 2.97 28.06
C ARG A 51 3.92 4.23 28.70
N GLN A 52 2.61 4.40 28.58
CA GLN A 52 1.86 5.36 29.37
C GLN A 52 1.34 4.65 30.62
N ARG A 53 1.85 5.06 31.79
CA ARG A 53 1.31 4.63 33.07
C ARG A 53 -0.16 5.04 33.18
N GLN A 54 -1.01 4.08 33.51
CA GLN A 54 -2.41 4.35 33.80
C GLN A 54 -2.60 4.50 35.32
N PHE A 55 -3.51 5.37 35.73
CA PHE A 55 -3.91 5.48 37.14
C PHE A 55 -4.80 4.29 37.51
N PHE A 56 -4.82 3.92 38.80
CA PHE A 56 -5.66 2.86 39.40
C PHE A 56 -5.49 1.45 38.81
N GLY A 57 -4.45 0.72 39.22
CA GLY A 57 -4.34 -0.74 39.07
C GLY A 57 -4.39 -1.32 37.64
N GLN A 58 -4.54 -0.48 36.61
CA GLN A 58 -4.58 -0.88 35.22
C GLN A 58 -3.16 -1.07 34.68
N LYS A 59 -3.01 -2.03 33.75
CA LYS A 59 -1.74 -2.29 33.09
C LYS A 59 -1.34 -1.09 32.23
N ASP A 60 -0.05 -0.77 32.23
CA ASP A 60 0.52 0.28 31.36
C ASP A 60 0.06 0.10 29.91
N LYS A 61 -0.42 1.18 29.30
CA LYS A 61 -0.85 1.19 27.91
C LYS A 61 0.35 1.51 27.02
N LEU A 62 0.60 0.67 26.02
CA LEU A 62 1.59 0.97 24.97
C LEU A 62 0.96 1.94 23.96
N ILE A 63 1.61 3.08 23.77
CA ILE A 63 1.16 4.15 22.86
C ILE A 63 2.29 4.45 21.88
N PRO A 64 1.98 4.77 20.61
CA PRO A 64 3.02 5.25 19.69
C PRO A 64 3.85 6.38 20.30
N GLU A 65 5.15 6.37 20.01
CA GLU A 65 6.06 7.44 20.40
C GLU A 65 5.53 8.80 19.94
N LYS A 66 5.70 9.84 20.77
CA LYS A 66 5.24 11.19 20.43
C LYS A 66 6.00 11.69 19.22
N ARG A 67 5.27 12.12 18.19
CA ARG A 67 5.84 12.67 16.96
C ARG A 67 5.90 14.20 17.09
N PRO A 68 7.08 14.84 17.01
CA PRO A 68 7.17 16.28 17.13
C PRO A 68 6.57 16.98 15.92
N ASN A 69 6.11 18.22 16.11
CA ASN A 69 5.72 19.08 14.99
C ASN A 69 6.98 19.59 14.30
N LEU A 70 6.93 19.67 12.97
CA LEU A 70 7.99 20.27 12.18
C LEU A 70 7.69 21.75 12.01
N VAL A 71 8.67 22.61 12.26
CA VAL A 71 8.59 24.03 11.94
C VAL A 71 9.49 24.28 10.74
N MET A 72 8.91 24.75 9.65
CA MET A 72 9.61 24.96 8.39
C MET A 72 9.12 26.26 7.77
N ASN A 73 10.04 27.19 7.47
CA ASN A 73 9.73 28.50 6.89
C ASN A 73 8.61 29.26 7.64
N GLY A 74 8.63 29.19 8.98
CA GLY A 74 7.63 29.82 9.85
C GLY A 74 6.27 29.12 9.93
N VAL A 75 6.08 28.01 9.22
CA VAL A 75 4.85 27.20 9.22
C VAL A 75 5.02 25.95 10.09
N VAL A 76 4.04 25.69 10.95
CA VAL A 76 4.01 24.49 11.79
C VAL A 76 3.28 23.36 11.05
N ILE A 77 4.04 22.37 10.60
CA ILE A 77 3.53 21.17 9.92
C ILE A 77 3.34 20.06 10.95
N LYS A 78 2.10 19.61 11.12
CA LYS A 78 1.75 18.51 12.03
C LYS A 78 1.98 17.15 11.35
N PRO A 79 2.57 16.16 12.05
CA PRO A 79 2.70 14.82 11.51
C PRO A 79 1.33 14.19 11.25
N SER A 80 1.12 13.70 10.04
CA SER A 80 -0.06 12.92 9.67
C SER A 80 0.16 11.43 10.01
N LYS A 81 -0.93 10.74 10.35
CA LYS A 81 -0.93 9.28 10.59
C LYS A 81 -0.81 8.47 9.31
N ALA A 82 -1.32 9.03 8.21
CA ALA A 82 -1.26 8.42 6.89
C ALA A 82 -1.12 9.50 5.81
N VAL A 83 -0.29 9.24 4.80
CA VAL A 83 -0.05 10.15 3.68
C VAL A 83 -0.17 9.37 2.37
N LYS A 84 -0.72 10.02 1.34
CA LYS A 84 -0.83 9.41 0.02
C LYS A 84 0.37 9.84 -0.84
N LEU A 85 1.20 8.88 -1.23
CA LEU A 85 2.34 9.08 -2.11
C LEU A 85 2.14 8.31 -3.42
N VAL A 86 2.12 9.01 -4.56
CA VAL A 86 1.95 8.42 -5.90
C VAL A 86 0.81 7.40 -5.93
N GLY A 87 -0.35 7.76 -5.36
CA GLY A 87 -1.53 6.87 -5.33
C GLY A 87 -1.55 5.80 -4.23
N ILE A 88 -0.43 5.57 -3.53
CA ILE A 88 -0.31 4.58 -2.44
C ILE A 88 -0.44 5.26 -1.09
N TRP A 89 -1.24 4.70 -0.19
CA TRP A 89 -1.33 5.19 1.19
C TRP A 89 -0.22 4.58 2.06
N LEU A 90 0.57 5.44 2.68
CA LEU A 90 1.62 5.09 3.63
C LEU A 90 1.14 5.41 5.03
N ASP A 91 1.11 4.39 5.88
CA ASP A 91 0.79 4.52 7.31
C ASP A 91 2.07 4.78 8.11
N GLU A 92 1.95 5.42 9.27
CA GLU A 92 3.06 5.68 10.20
C GLU A 92 3.83 4.42 10.62
N ASP A 93 3.15 3.28 10.66
CA ASP A 93 3.74 1.97 10.97
C ASP A 93 4.19 1.19 9.72
N LEU A 94 4.04 1.75 8.51
CA LEU A 94 4.20 1.03 7.24
C LEU A 94 3.43 -0.31 7.21
N SER A 95 2.24 -0.33 7.82
CA SER A 95 1.38 -1.51 7.87
C SER A 95 0.47 -1.67 6.66
N PHE A 96 0.35 -0.61 5.85
CA PHE A 96 -0.47 -0.53 4.64
C PHE A 96 -1.96 -0.89 4.84
N LYS A 97 -2.47 -0.77 6.08
CA LYS A 97 -3.87 -1.05 6.40
C LYS A 97 -4.80 -0.03 5.79
N VAL A 98 -4.41 1.25 5.79
CA VAL A 98 -5.19 2.32 5.15
C VAL A 98 -5.23 2.10 3.64
N HIS A 99 -4.11 1.70 3.03
CA HIS A 99 -4.09 1.36 1.60
C HIS A 99 -5.00 0.18 1.28
N GLY A 100 -4.92 -0.91 2.06
CA GLY A 100 -5.80 -2.06 1.88
C GLY A 100 -7.28 -1.72 2.03
N ALA A 101 -7.63 -0.83 2.96
CA ALA A 101 -8.99 -0.31 3.09
C ALA A 101 -9.41 0.54 1.87
N ALA A 102 -8.51 1.38 1.37
CA ALA A 102 -8.73 2.18 0.16
C ALA A 102 -8.93 1.32 -1.09
N MET A 103 -8.17 0.22 -1.25
CA MET A 103 -8.37 -0.76 -2.34
C MET A 103 -9.76 -1.38 -2.28
N VAL A 104 -10.22 -1.79 -1.09
CA VAL A 104 -11.57 -2.36 -0.90
C VAL A 104 -12.66 -1.33 -1.17
N ALA A 105 -12.49 -0.09 -0.69
CA ALA A 105 -13.41 1.01 -0.97
C ALA A 105 -13.53 1.26 -2.48
N LYS A 106 -12.40 1.32 -3.19
CA LYS A 106 -12.37 1.45 -4.65
C LYS A 106 -13.08 0.28 -5.34
N GLY A 107 -12.89 -0.93 -4.85
CA GLY A 107 -13.60 -2.11 -5.34
C GLY A 107 -15.12 -1.99 -5.20
N ASN A 108 -15.60 -1.49 -4.06
CA ASN A 108 -17.03 -1.27 -3.82
C ASN A 108 -17.63 -0.16 -4.71
N GLU A 109 -16.89 0.94 -4.93
CA GLU A 109 -17.28 1.99 -5.89
C GLU A 109 -17.49 1.41 -7.30
N TRP A 110 -16.56 0.54 -7.73
CA TRP A 110 -16.66 -0.14 -9.01
C TRP A 110 -17.85 -1.08 -9.07
N VAL A 111 -18.07 -1.93 -8.06
CA VAL A 111 -19.25 -2.82 -8.00
C VAL A 111 -20.55 -2.02 -8.09
N THR A 112 -20.63 -0.88 -7.43
CA THR A 112 -21.80 0.01 -7.48
C THR A 112 -22.02 0.56 -8.90
N THR A 113 -20.94 0.93 -9.59
CA THR A 113 -20.99 1.39 -10.98
C THR A 113 -21.38 0.26 -11.93
N PHE A 114 -20.83 -0.93 -11.73
CA PHE A 114 -21.17 -2.13 -12.51
C PHE A 114 -22.64 -2.51 -12.35
N ARG A 115 -23.19 -2.42 -11.14
CA ARG A 115 -24.61 -2.67 -10.89
C ARG A 115 -25.51 -1.74 -11.72
N ARG A 116 -25.10 -0.49 -11.93
CA ARG A 116 -25.83 0.46 -12.80
C ARG A 116 -25.72 0.11 -14.28
N LEU A 117 -24.58 -0.45 -14.72
CA LEU A 117 -24.37 -0.86 -16.10
C LEU A 117 -24.99 -2.22 -16.44
N ALA A 118 -25.12 -3.11 -15.47
CA ALA A 118 -25.61 -4.49 -15.65
C ALA A 118 -27.15 -4.60 -15.64
N GLN A 119 -27.87 -3.58 -16.12
CA GLN A 119 -29.33 -3.62 -16.19
C GLN A 119 -29.82 -4.67 -17.19
N VAL A 120 -30.90 -5.39 -16.85
CA VAL A 120 -31.41 -6.49 -17.67
C VAL A 120 -31.91 -6.04 -19.05
N SER A 121 -32.52 -4.85 -19.14
CA SER A 121 -33.19 -4.38 -20.37
C SER A 121 -32.36 -3.38 -21.19
N LYS A 122 -31.59 -2.51 -20.55
CA LYS A 122 -30.78 -1.45 -21.20
C LYS A 122 -29.31 -1.49 -20.82
N GLY A 123 -28.87 -2.59 -20.21
CA GLY A 123 -27.51 -2.72 -19.71
C GLY A 123 -26.51 -3.22 -20.74
N VAL A 124 -25.26 -3.24 -20.30
CA VAL A 124 -24.12 -3.75 -21.03
C VAL A 124 -24.13 -5.27 -20.98
N GLY A 125 -23.99 -5.93 -22.13
CA GLY A 125 -23.91 -7.39 -22.19
C GLY A 125 -22.76 -7.98 -21.36
N ALA A 126 -22.96 -9.18 -20.82
CA ALA A 126 -22.02 -9.88 -19.93
C ALA A 126 -20.56 -9.90 -20.42
N LYS A 127 -20.36 -10.16 -21.72
CA LYS A 127 -19.04 -10.19 -22.36
C LYS A 127 -18.28 -8.87 -22.20
N TYR A 128 -18.96 -7.75 -22.40
CA TYR A 128 -18.39 -6.41 -22.30
C TYR A 128 -18.18 -6.00 -20.84
N LEU A 129 -19.11 -6.36 -19.95
CA LEU A 129 -18.98 -6.12 -18.52
C LEU A 129 -17.76 -6.85 -17.95
N ARG A 130 -17.55 -8.12 -18.34
CA ARG A 130 -16.35 -8.88 -17.99
C ARG A 130 -15.08 -8.21 -18.49
N ARG A 131 -15.06 -7.78 -19.75
CA ARG A 131 -13.90 -7.08 -20.35
C ARG A 131 -13.59 -5.79 -19.59
N LEU A 132 -14.61 -5.02 -19.23
CA LEU A 132 -14.48 -3.79 -18.43
C LEU A 132 -13.90 -4.10 -17.05
N TYR A 133 -14.36 -5.17 -16.40
CA TYR A 133 -13.86 -5.58 -15.09
C TYR A 133 -12.37 -5.90 -15.11
N ILE A 134 -11.94 -6.72 -16.06
CA ILE A 134 -10.55 -7.17 -16.19
C ILE A 134 -9.63 -6.03 -16.62
N ALA A 135 -10.06 -5.22 -17.59
CA ALA A 135 -9.20 -4.19 -18.19
C ALA A 135 -9.08 -2.92 -17.33
N ILE A 136 -10.10 -2.57 -16.55
CA ILE A 136 -10.14 -1.29 -15.82
C ILE A 136 -10.28 -1.50 -14.32
N CYS A 137 -11.33 -2.19 -13.87
CA CYS A 137 -11.59 -2.31 -12.42
C CYS A 137 -10.42 -2.99 -11.69
N LEU A 138 -9.98 -4.15 -12.18
CA LEU A 138 -8.91 -4.93 -11.56
C LEU A 138 -7.59 -4.14 -11.42
N PRO A 139 -7.03 -3.52 -12.49
CA PRO A 139 -5.82 -2.72 -12.38
C PRO A 139 -5.94 -1.53 -11.41
N HIS A 140 -7.10 -0.85 -11.40
CA HIS A 140 -7.33 0.29 -10.51
C HIS A 140 -7.45 -0.12 -9.04
N VAL A 141 -8.13 -1.24 -8.75
CA VAL A 141 -8.31 -1.76 -7.40
C VAL A 141 -7.01 -2.35 -6.85
N LEU A 142 -6.23 -3.03 -7.70
CA LEU A 142 -4.98 -3.67 -7.33
C LEU A 142 -3.75 -2.76 -7.46
N TYR A 143 -3.96 -1.45 -7.63
CA TYR A 143 -2.85 -0.50 -7.71
C TYR A 143 -2.01 -0.52 -6.42
N GLY A 144 -0.70 -0.71 -6.56
CA GLY A 144 0.23 -0.84 -5.44
C GLY A 144 0.13 -2.16 -4.67
N ALA A 145 -0.61 -3.16 -5.16
CA ALA A 145 -0.69 -4.49 -4.53
C ALA A 145 0.69 -5.15 -4.38
N GLU A 146 1.60 -4.95 -5.34
CA GLU A 146 2.97 -5.49 -5.29
C GLU A 146 3.83 -4.94 -4.13
N VAL A 147 3.54 -3.73 -3.67
CA VAL A 147 4.26 -3.09 -2.55
C VAL A 147 3.56 -3.36 -1.22
N THR A 148 2.26 -3.59 -1.22
CA THR A 148 1.44 -3.57 0.01
C THR A 148 0.96 -4.95 0.46
N LEU A 149 0.78 -5.89 -0.47
CA LEU A 149 0.32 -7.25 -0.19
C LEU A 149 1.52 -8.22 -0.16
N ALA A 150 1.42 -9.22 0.70
CA ALA A 150 2.38 -10.32 0.76
C ALA A 150 1.83 -11.56 0.01
N PRO A 151 2.70 -12.39 -0.58
CA PRO A 151 2.31 -13.61 -1.27
C PRO A 151 1.65 -14.62 -0.32
N VAL A 152 0.63 -15.32 -0.82
CA VAL A 152 -0.18 -16.27 -0.03
C VAL A 152 0.61 -17.55 0.30
N GLN A 153 1.64 -17.90 -0.48
CA GLN A 153 2.38 -19.16 -0.35
C GLN A 153 3.35 -19.21 0.84
N GLN A 154 3.64 -18.09 1.52
CA GLN A 154 4.54 -18.07 2.68
C GLN A 154 3.82 -18.57 3.94
N ARG A 155 3.50 -19.87 3.90
CA ARG A 155 2.62 -20.59 4.81
C ARG A 155 3.39 -21.31 5.92
N GLU A 156 4.66 -20.98 6.12
CA GLU A 156 5.48 -21.64 7.15
C GLU A 156 4.92 -21.34 8.55
N ARG A 157 4.60 -22.43 9.25
CA ARG A 157 4.02 -22.46 10.59
C ARG A 157 4.94 -21.73 11.57
N GLY A 158 4.54 -20.54 12.01
CA GLY A 158 5.17 -19.84 13.14
C GLY A 158 5.62 -18.40 12.87
N ALA A 159 5.67 -17.97 11.61
CA ALA A 159 5.99 -16.57 11.30
C ALA A 159 4.82 -15.64 11.70
N ASN A 160 5.13 -14.54 12.38
CA ASN A 160 4.17 -13.55 12.86
C ASN A 160 3.19 -13.13 11.75
N ARG A 161 1.91 -13.49 11.90
CA ARG A 161 0.76 -13.29 10.97
C ARG A 161 0.43 -11.81 10.63
N ARG A 162 1.33 -10.88 10.93
CA ARG A 162 1.04 -9.44 11.04
C ARG A 162 1.00 -8.70 9.70
N HIS A 163 1.54 -9.28 8.62
CA HIS A 163 1.69 -8.61 7.32
C HIS A 163 1.05 -9.34 6.13
N ASP A 164 0.02 -10.15 6.41
CA ASP A 164 -0.39 -11.16 5.44
C ASP A 164 -1.26 -10.67 4.28
N GLY A 165 -1.78 -9.43 4.33
CA GLY A 165 -2.73 -8.94 3.31
C GLY A 165 -4.03 -9.76 3.17
N ARG A 166 -4.16 -10.92 3.83
CA ARG A 166 -5.25 -11.91 3.68
C ARG A 166 -6.63 -11.32 3.93
N ALA A 167 -6.74 -10.48 4.96
CA ALA A 167 -8.00 -9.80 5.26
C ALA A 167 -8.44 -8.88 4.11
N VAL A 168 -7.49 -8.20 3.45
CA VAL A 168 -7.74 -7.35 2.28
C VAL A 168 -8.11 -8.22 1.09
N VAL A 169 -7.34 -9.26 0.79
CA VAL A 169 -7.61 -10.20 -0.32
C VAL A 169 -8.99 -10.87 -0.16
N LYS A 170 -9.35 -11.30 1.05
CA LYS A 170 -10.68 -11.86 1.34
C LYS A 170 -11.80 -10.87 1.08
N LYS A 171 -11.63 -9.60 1.50
CA LYS A 171 -12.61 -8.53 1.22
C LYS A 171 -12.70 -8.25 -0.29
N LEU A 172 -11.57 -8.20 -0.99
CA LEU A 172 -11.53 -8.04 -2.44
C LEU A 172 -12.16 -9.24 -3.19
N ALA A 173 -12.03 -10.46 -2.66
CA ALA A 173 -12.71 -11.63 -3.19
C ALA A 173 -14.24 -11.49 -3.07
N SER A 174 -14.74 -10.95 -1.94
CA SER A 174 -16.17 -10.63 -1.81
C SER A 174 -16.62 -9.58 -2.84
N VAL A 175 -15.81 -8.56 -3.10
CA VAL A 175 -16.08 -7.55 -4.15
C VAL A 175 -16.13 -8.20 -5.54
N GLN A 176 -15.16 -9.05 -5.86
CA GLN A 176 -15.12 -9.76 -7.14
C GLN A 176 -16.32 -10.70 -7.31
N LEU A 177 -16.77 -11.36 -6.23
CA LEU A 177 -17.95 -12.22 -6.29
C LEU A 177 -19.20 -11.42 -6.70
N TRP A 178 -19.37 -10.20 -6.21
CA TRP A 178 -20.45 -9.32 -6.68
C TRP A 178 -20.33 -8.97 -8.16
N ALA A 179 -19.12 -8.65 -8.64
CA ALA A 179 -18.89 -8.40 -10.05
C ALA A 179 -19.20 -9.64 -10.92
N ALA A 180 -18.77 -10.82 -10.49
CA ALA A 180 -19.06 -12.08 -11.16
C ALA A 180 -20.57 -12.38 -11.22
N ARG A 181 -21.33 -12.02 -10.17
CA ARG A 181 -22.80 -12.17 -10.14
C ARG A 181 -23.46 -11.30 -11.19
N MET A 182 -22.99 -10.07 -11.37
CA MET A 182 -23.51 -9.16 -12.38
C MET A 182 -23.15 -9.60 -13.81
N ILE A 183 -22.02 -10.28 -14.00
CA ILE A 183 -21.61 -10.79 -15.31
C ILE A 183 -22.43 -12.00 -15.73
N VAL A 184 -22.60 -12.98 -14.85
CA VAL A 184 -23.25 -14.26 -15.20
C VAL A 184 -24.75 -14.26 -14.94
N GLY A 185 -25.23 -13.45 -13.99
CA GLY A 185 -26.64 -13.41 -13.58
C GLY A 185 -27.09 -14.59 -12.70
N GLY A 186 -26.17 -15.41 -12.16
CA GLY A 186 -26.47 -16.68 -11.47
C GLY A 186 -26.03 -16.79 -9.99
N MET A 187 -26.34 -17.93 -9.36
CA MET A 187 -25.99 -18.25 -7.96
C MET A 187 -24.50 -18.61 -7.76
N ALA A 188 -24.03 -18.52 -6.51
CA ALA A 188 -22.65 -18.17 -6.15
C ALA A 188 -21.54 -19.23 -6.32
N SER A 189 -21.86 -20.52 -6.40
CA SER A 189 -20.85 -21.59 -6.22
C SER A 189 -19.98 -21.89 -7.46
N ILE A 190 -20.48 -21.69 -8.67
CA ILE A 190 -19.76 -22.01 -9.94
C ILE A 190 -19.38 -20.72 -10.70
N LEU A 191 -19.57 -19.58 -10.04
CA LEU A 191 -19.62 -18.27 -10.69
C LEU A 191 -18.28 -17.81 -11.26
N TYR A 192 -17.16 -18.15 -10.60
CA TYR A 192 -15.83 -17.83 -11.12
C TYR A 192 -15.52 -18.55 -12.43
N ALA A 193 -15.89 -19.83 -12.51
CA ALA A 193 -15.70 -20.63 -13.72
C ALA A 193 -16.61 -20.12 -14.85
N HIS A 194 -17.90 -19.88 -14.58
CA HIS A 194 -18.83 -19.36 -15.59
C HIS A 194 -18.57 -17.91 -16.00
N ALA A 195 -18.04 -17.08 -15.09
CA ALA A 195 -17.63 -15.71 -15.41
C ALA A 195 -16.26 -15.67 -16.12
N ASP A 196 -15.58 -16.82 -16.25
CA ASP A 196 -14.18 -16.90 -16.69
C ASP A 196 -13.32 -15.88 -15.93
N LEU A 197 -13.47 -15.85 -14.61
CA LEU A 197 -12.74 -14.98 -13.69
C LEU A 197 -11.90 -15.81 -12.74
N LEU A 198 -10.60 -15.54 -12.72
CA LEU A 198 -9.70 -16.15 -11.77
C LEU A 198 -10.04 -15.66 -10.34
N PRO A 199 -10.14 -16.54 -9.32
CA PRO A 199 -10.35 -16.12 -7.94
C PRO A 199 -9.33 -15.08 -7.46
N MET A 200 -9.77 -14.10 -6.65
CA MET A 200 -8.96 -12.93 -6.28
C MET A 200 -7.58 -13.27 -5.71
N HIS A 201 -7.47 -14.32 -4.90
CA HIS A 201 -6.18 -14.73 -4.33
C HIS A 201 -5.19 -15.15 -5.42
N LEU A 202 -5.64 -15.91 -6.43
CA LEU A 202 -4.82 -16.29 -7.58
C LEU A 202 -4.52 -15.11 -8.51
N VAL A 203 -5.44 -14.14 -8.62
CA VAL A 203 -5.19 -12.89 -9.36
C VAL A 203 -4.06 -12.08 -8.70
N VAL A 204 -4.13 -11.94 -7.37
CA VAL A 204 -3.10 -11.26 -6.59
C VAL A 204 -1.78 -12.03 -6.70
N ASP A 205 -1.77 -13.34 -6.51
CA ASP A 205 -0.54 -14.15 -6.64
C ASP A 205 0.07 -14.02 -8.04
N LYS A 206 -0.74 -14.08 -9.11
CA LYS A 206 -0.27 -13.86 -10.49
C LYS A 206 0.33 -12.46 -10.68
N LEU A 207 -0.26 -11.44 -10.07
CA LEU A 207 0.26 -10.07 -10.11
C LEU A 207 1.60 -9.98 -9.37
N LEU A 208 1.68 -10.56 -8.18
CA LEU A 208 2.90 -10.60 -7.37
C LEU A 208 4.02 -11.36 -8.09
N GLN A 209 3.74 -12.53 -8.66
CA GLN A 209 4.73 -13.29 -9.43
C GLN A 209 5.28 -12.49 -10.62
N LYS A 210 4.41 -11.78 -11.35
CA LYS A 210 4.84 -10.88 -12.45
C LYS A 210 5.72 -9.73 -11.94
N ALA A 211 5.38 -9.15 -10.79
CA ALA A 211 6.19 -8.11 -10.18
C ALA A 211 7.55 -8.64 -9.74
N ALA A 212 7.60 -9.82 -9.12
CA ALA A 212 8.83 -10.49 -8.70
C ALA A 212 9.75 -10.75 -9.91
N LEU A 213 9.21 -11.29 -11.01
CA LEU A 213 9.96 -11.47 -12.26
C LEU A 213 10.49 -10.15 -12.81
N ARG A 214 9.66 -9.09 -12.83
CA ARG A 214 10.10 -7.75 -13.27
C ARG A 214 11.26 -7.24 -12.41
N TYR A 215 11.20 -7.42 -11.10
CA TYR A 215 12.26 -6.98 -10.19
C TYR A 215 13.53 -7.82 -10.34
N ALA A 216 13.41 -9.14 -10.54
CA ALA A 216 14.54 -10.03 -10.78
C ALA A 216 15.28 -9.71 -12.09
N MET A 217 14.55 -9.28 -13.12
CA MET A 217 15.09 -8.93 -14.44
C MET A 217 15.62 -7.49 -14.54
N LEU A 218 15.68 -6.74 -13.43
CA LEU A 218 16.21 -5.38 -13.45
C LEU A 218 17.71 -5.37 -13.82
N PRO A 219 18.15 -4.48 -14.73
CA PRO A 219 19.56 -4.39 -15.07
C PRO A 219 20.38 -3.94 -13.86
N PRO A 220 21.68 -4.30 -13.78
CA PRO A 220 22.55 -3.90 -12.67
C PRO A 220 22.65 -2.39 -12.46
N THR A 221 22.41 -1.59 -13.51
CA THR A 221 22.40 -0.12 -13.47
C THR A 221 21.16 0.47 -12.78
N HIS A 222 20.10 -0.32 -12.60
CA HIS A 222 18.86 0.17 -12.01
C HIS A 222 19.03 0.40 -10.50
N PRO A 223 18.54 1.53 -9.94
CA PRO A 223 18.75 1.88 -8.52
C PRO A 223 18.19 0.82 -7.55
N LEU A 224 17.11 0.13 -7.93
CA LEU A 224 16.53 -0.93 -7.11
C LEU A 224 17.23 -2.29 -7.22
N HIS A 225 18.12 -2.51 -8.19
CA HIS A 225 18.72 -3.83 -8.45
C HIS A 225 19.42 -4.39 -7.21
N LYS A 226 20.25 -3.59 -6.56
CA LYS A 226 20.98 -3.99 -5.33
C LYS A 226 20.01 -4.32 -4.19
N ALA A 227 18.96 -3.52 -4.01
CA ALA A 227 17.96 -3.73 -2.95
C ALA A 227 17.16 -5.01 -3.17
N VAL A 228 16.68 -5.24 -4.39
CA VAL A 228 15.94 -6.45 -4.79
C VAL A 228 16.82 -7.70 -4.64
N ARG A 229 18.05 -7.66 -5.15
CA ARG A 229 19.00 -8.77 -5.05
C ARG A 229 19.29 -9.13 -3.59
N ASN A 230 19.52 -8.13 -2.75
CA ASN A 230 19.72 -8.36 -1.32
C ASN A 230 18.47 -8.93 -0.63
N ALA A 231 17.28 -8.49 -1.06
CA ALA A 231 16.03 -8.97 -0.50
C ALA A 231 15.76 -10.45 -0.79
N GLY A 232 16.14 -10.95 -1.96
CA GLY A 232 16.08 -12.37 -2.31
C GLY A 232 17.18 -13.21 -1.68
N LEU A 233 18.40 -12.68 -1.55
CA LEU A 233 19.53 -13.43 -0.98
C LEU A 233 19.47 -13.58 0.55
N ARG A 234 18.91 -12.61 1.26
CA ARG A 234 18.91 -12.56 2.72
C ARG A 234 17.49 -12.45 3.25
N HIS A 235 16.98 -13.54 3.84
CA HIS A 235 15.72 -13.49 4.54
C HIS A 235 15.87 -12.72 5.87
N VAL A 236 15.14 -11.62 5.99
CA VAL A 236 15.19 -10.74 7.17
C VAL A 236 14.23 -11.24 8.25
N LYS A 237 14.78 -11.70 9.38
CA LYS A 237 13.98 -12.19 10.52
C LYS A 237 13.25 -11.06 11.29
N ARG A 238 13.82 -9.85 11.32
CA ARG A 238 13.29 -8.69 12.05
C ARG A 238 12.80 -7.60 11.09
N HIS A 239 11.53 -7.22 11.21
CA HIS A 239 10.90 -6.20 10.35
C HIS A 239 10.95 -6.54 8.84
N PRO A 240 10.52 -7.75 8.41
CA PRO A 240 10.41 -8.06 6.99
C PRO A 240 9.43 -7.10 6.29
N HIS A 241 9.84 -6.62 5.12
CA HIS A 241 9.05 -5.79 4.21
C HIS A 241 8.35 -6.67 3.16
N PRO A 242 7.22 -6.26 2.57
CA PRO A 242 6.59 -6.92 1.41
C PRO A 242 7.55 -7.39 0.32
N LEU A 243 8.57 -6.58 -0.01
CA LEU A 243 9.60 -6.95 -0.98
C LEU A 243 10.40 -8.21 -0.57
N HIS A 244 10.72 -8.37 0.71
CA HIS A 244 11.40 -9.58 1.21
C HIS A 244 10.49 -10.80 1.14
N PHE A 245 9.20 -10.63 1.43
CA PHE A 245 8.24 -11.72 1.29
C PHE A 245 8.05 -12.10 -0.18
N LEU A 246 7.97 -11.11 -1.06
CA LEU A 246 7.83 -11.29 -2.51
C LEU A 246 9.00 -12.08 -3.11
N MET A 247 10.24 -11.63 -2.86
CA MET A 247 11.46 -12.24 -3.42
C MET A 247 11.85 -13.56 -2.76
N ASN A 248 11.26 -13.90 -1.60
CA ASN A 248 11.48 -15.18 -0.94
C ASN A 248 10.43 -16.23 -1.34
N ALA A 249 9.27 -15.78 -1.84
CA ALA A 249 8.19 -16.68 -2.26
C ALA A 249 8.33 -17.16 -3.72
N TYR A 250 8.94 -16.34 -4.58
CA TYR A 250 9.12 -16.59 -6.01
C TYR A 250 10.59 -16.41 -6.41
#